data_AF-A0A9W9YZM8-F1
#
_entry.id   AF-A0A9W9YZM8-F1
#
_cell.length_a   1.000
_cell.length_b   1.000
_cell.length_c   1.000
_cell.angle_alpha   90.00
_cell.angle_beta   90.00
_cell.angle_gamma   90.00
#
_symmetry.space_group_name_H-M   'P 1'
#
loop_
_entity.id
_entity.type
_entity.pdbx_description
1 polymer ?
#
loop_
_entity_poly.entity_id
_entity_poly.type
_entity_poly.pdbx_seq_one_letter_code
_entity_poly.pdbx_strand_id
1 'polypeptide(L)'
;MEDSSLYRNPTGDFSVGDFQRNPFHYLWVKKITSSMVADQLDCTFLCVGEPKCYSFNMATHPDSNGLYRLCELLATDKYRATKKFHANATFHHYSPSSPCESDPCKNGADCVPDYEMNSYRCHCRLGFCGTYCERRENKSCSGIKLCNPKAPSGSYVIDPDGEGGTMRAMEDSSLYRNPTGDFSVGDFQRNPSHYLWVKKITSSMVEDQLDCTFLCVGEPKCYSFNMAAYPDSKGLYLCELLATDKYRATKKFHVNATFHHYSPSSPCESDPCKNGADCVPDYEMNSYRCRCKLGFCGTYCERRENKSCSDIKLYNPKAPSVSSPMFDDRANFKHENESGSNI
;
A
#
# COMPACT_ATOMS: atom_id res chain seq x y z
N MET A 1 -9.24 25.84 29.76
CA MET A 1 -7.94 26.52 29.61
C MET A 1 -7.08 26.38 30.85
N GLU A 2 -7.64 26.34 32.08
CA GLU A 2 -6.85 26.23 33.33
C GLU A 2 -6.08 24.91 33.53
N ASP A 3 -6.29 23.90 32.68
CA ASP A 3 -5.71 22.56 32.88
C ASP A 3 -4.85 22.07 31.69
N SER A 4 -4.64 22.92 30.68
CA SER A 4 -3.88 22.55 29.47
C SER A 4 -2.37 22.54 29.75
N SER A 5 -1.69 21.43 29.50
CA SER A 5 -0.23 21.33 29.70
C SER A 5 0.60 21.84 28.52
N LEU A 6 0.00 21.94 27.33
CA LEU A 6 0.58 22.64 26.19
C LEU A 6 -0.55 23.25 25.36
N TYR A 7 -0.58 24.57 25.29
CA TYR A 7 -1.58 25.34 24.55
C TYR A 7 -0.91 26.46 23.76
N ARG A 8 -1.27 26.61 22.49
CA ARG A 8 -0.75 27.64 21.60
C ARG A 8 -1.92 28.47 21.08
N ASN A 9 -1.96 29.76 21.41
CA ASN A 9 -2.97 30.64 20.84
C ASN A 9 -2.54 31.10 19.43
N PRO A 10 -3.34 30.85 18.38
CA PRO A 10 -3.06 31.33 17.02
C PRO A 10 -2.94 32.86 16.90
N THR A 11 -3.56 33.63 17.81
CA THR A 11 -3.51 35.11 17.79
C THR A 11 -2.31 35.69 18.55
N GLY A 12 -1.53 34.85 19.25
CA GLY A 12 -0.28 35.24 19.90
C GLY A 12 -0.42 35.85 21.30
N ASP A 13 -1.63 36.07 21.80
CA ASP A 13 -1.83 36.82 23.06
C ASP A 13 -1.43 36.02 24.32
N PHE A 14 -1.50 34.68 24.28
CA PHE A 14 -1.14 33.82 25.42
C PHE A 14 -0.90 32.36 24.99
N SER A 15 0.27 31.80 25.31
CA SER A 15 0.58 30.36 25.09
C SER A 15 1.21 29.77 26.35
N VAL A 16 0.91 28.50 26.64
CA VAL A 16 1.33 27.81 27.88
C VAL A 16 2.05 26.52 27.51
N GLY A 17 3.11 26.20 28.25
CA GLY A 17 3.80 24.91 28.14
C GLY A 17 4.35 24.48 29.50
N ASP A 18 3.66 23.55 30.17
CA ASP A 18 4.07 22.92 31.43
C ASP A 18 4.85 21.63 31.13
N PHE A 19 6.17 21.75 31.01
CA PHE A 19 7.05 20.64 30.69
C PHE A 19 7.68 20.02 31.94
N GLN A 20 7.40 18.73 32.15
CA GLN A 20 7.98 17.96 33.24
C GLN A 20 9.36 17.43 32.87
N ARG A 21 10.30 17.56 33.81
CA ARG A 21 11.67 17.09 33.67
C ARG A 21 11.77 15.59 33.94
N ASN A 22 12.32 14.85 32.99
CA ASN A 22 12.83 13.51 33.16
C ASN A 22 14.36 13.54 33.25
N PRO A 23 14.94 13.44 34.46
CA PRO A 23 16.38 13.56 34.68
C PRO A 23 17.13 12.41 34.01
N PHE A 24 18.29 12.70 33.42
CA PHE A 24 19.18 11.73 32.77
C PHE A 24 18.48 10.81 31.76
N HIS A 25 17.63 11.39 30.93
CA HIS A 25 16.94 10.69 29.86
C HIS A 25 17.05 11.48 28.56
N TYR A 26 16.98 10.76 27.44
CA TYR A 26 17.03 11.32 26.10
C TYR A 26 16.04 10.60 25.19
N LEU A 27 15.31 11.38 24.39
CA LEU A 27 14.42 10.86 23.37
C LEU A 27 15.14 10.85 22.01
N TRP A 28 15.47 9.66 21.52
CA TRP A 28 16.27 9.42 20.30
C TRP A 28 15.42 9.52 19.03
N VAL A 29 15.04 10.75 18.65
CA VAL A 29 14.22 11.03 17.46
C VAL A 29 14.84 12.14 16.61
N LYS A 30 14.31 12.32 15.39
CA LYS A 30 14.74 13.42 14.52
C LYS A 30 14.39 14.75 15.18
N LYS A 31 15.40 15.58 15.35
CA LYS A 31 15.29 16.94 15.91
C LYS A 31 14.65 17.85 14.88
N ILE A 32 13.76 18.75 15.32
CA ILE A 32 13.25 19.84 14.51
C ILE A 32 14.38 20.85 14.28
N THR A 33 14.97 21.30 15.38
CA THR A 33 16.09 22.24 15.42
C THR A 33 16.89 22.05 16.71
N SER A 34 18.05 22.68 16.78
CA SER A 34 18.89 22.70 17.98
C SER A 34 19.45 24.09 18.20
N SER A 35 19.42 24.56 19.44
CA SER A 35 19.80 25.92 19.83
C SER A 35 20.56 25.91 21.15
N MET A 36 21.45 26.88 21.34
CA MET A 36 22.10 27.12 22.63
C MET A 36 21.22 28.08 23.45
N VAL A 37 20.90 27.71 24.69
CA VAL A 37 19.96 28.44 25.57
C VAL A 37 20.58 28.65 26.95
N ALA A 38 20.24 29.73 27.65
CA ALA A 38 20.82 30.00 28.96
C ALA A 38 20.23 29.06 30.03
N ASP A 39 18.92 28.83 29.96
CA ASP A 39 18.22 27.98 30.91
C ASP A 39 17.07 27.17 30.28
N GLN A 40 16.32 26.47 31.13
CA GLN A 40 15.21 25.63 30.72
C GLN A 40 14.04 26.44 30.16
N LEU A 41 13.78 27.64 30.70
CA LEU A 41 12.66 28.48 30.30
C LEU A 41 12.84 28.96 28.86
N ASP A 42 14.06 29.33 28.48
CA ASP A 42 14.40 29.68 27.10
C ASP A 42 14.05 28.54 26.12
N CYS A 43 14.43 27.30 26.45
CA CYS A 43 14.12 26.13 25.62
C CYS A 43 12.60 25.86 25.57
N THR A 44 11.90 26.05 26.69
CA THR A 44 10.44 25.97 26.76
C THR A 44 9.80 26.98 25.81
N PHE A 45 10.22 28.24 25.82
CA PHE A 45 9.68 29.26 24.91
C PHE A 45 9.93 28.93 23.45
N LEU A 46 11.12 28.42 23.11
CA LEU A 46 11.42 27.95 21.76
C LEU A 46 10.46 26.82 21.34
N CYS A 47 10.17 25.86 22.23
CA CYS A 47 9.23 24.78 21.95
C CYS A 47 7.78 25.27 21.82
N VAL A 48 7.32 26.13 22.72
CA VAL A 48 5.96 26.70 22.66
C VAL A 48 5.78 27.48 21.36
N GLY A 49 6.79 28.27 20.95
CA GLY A 49 6.78 29.04 19.71
C GLY A 49 6.91 28.23 18.42
N GLU A 50 7.39 26.98 18.48
CA GLU A 50 7.46 26.08 17.33
C GLU A 50 6.20 25.20 17.27
N PRO A 51 5.31 25.37 16.27
CA PRO A 51 4.03 24.65 16.19
C PRO A 51 4.19 23.12 16.15
N LYS A 52 5.31 22.62 15.62
CA LYS A 52 5.58 21.18 15.53
C LYS A 52 6.21 20.60 16.78
N CYS A 53 6.63 21.42 17.75
CA CYS A 53 7.32 20.91 18.93
C CYS A 53 6.34 20.31 19.93
N TYR A 54 6.65 19.14 20.47
CA TYR A 54 5.87 18.51 21.53
C TYR A 54 6.72 18.23 22.77
N SER A 55 8.04 18.13 22.63
CA SER A 55 8.96 17.88 23.73
C SER A 55 10.37 18.36 23.34
N PHE A 56 11.31 18.35 24.28
CA PHE A 56 12.70 18.69 23.98
C PHE A 56 13.69 17.91 24.83
N ASN A 57 14.91 17.74 24.30
CA ASN A 57 16.07 17.30 25.08
C ASN A 57 16.92 18.53 25.42
N MET A 58 17.52 18.55 26.61
CA MET A 58 18.39 19.63 27.06
C MET A 58 19.65 19.06 27.71
N ALA A 59 20.84 19.56 27.33
CA ALA A 59 22.09 19.08 27.89
C ALA A 59 22.18 19.31 29.41
N THR A 60 22.75 18.34 30.13
CA THR A 60 22.99 18.44 31.58
C THR A 60 24.07 19.45 31.92
N HIS A 61 25.06 19.59 31.04
CA HIS A 61 26.20 20.46 31.20
C HIS A 61 26.15 21.61 30.20
N PRO A 62 26.57 22.82 30.62
CA PRO A 62 26.74 23.93 29.71
C PRO A 62 27.92 23.71 28.75
N ASP A 63 28.04 24.60 27.77
CA ASP A 63 29.14 24.68 26.82
C ASP A 63 30.49 24.93 27.51
N SER A 64 31.56 24.99 26.72
CA SER A 64 32.92 25.24 27.25
C SER A 64 33.05 26.55 28.03
N ASN A 65 32.15 27.52 27.78
CA ASN A 65 32.12 28.80 28.49
C ASN A 65 31.26 28.74 29.78
N GLY A 66 30.55 27.64 30.02
CA GLY A 66 29.71 27.44 31.19
C GLY A 66 28.38 28.19 31.15
N LEU A 67 28.02 28.82 30.02
CA LEU A 67 26.94 29.81 29.96
C LEU A 67 25.68 29.29 29.28
N TYR A 68 25.82 28.42 28.27
CA TYR A 68 24.69 27.94 27.48
C TYR A 68 24.61 26.43 27.43
N ARG A 69 23.40 25.88 27.40
CA ARG A 69 23.14 24.45 27.25
C ARG A 69 22.52 24.18 25.88
N LEU A 70 22.83 23.03 25.30
CA LEU A 70 22.22 22.61 24.05
C LEU A 70 20.77 22.19 24.30
N CYS A 71 19.83 22.80 23.58
CA CYS A 71 18.41 22.52 23.55
C CYS A 71 18.04 21.93 22.18
N GLU A 72 17.29 20.83 22.17
CA GLU A 72 16.89 20.12 20.95
C GLU A 72 15.38 19.92 20.92
N LEU A 73 14.69 20.60 20.01
CA LEU A 73 13.23 20.52 19.89
C LEU A 73 12.80 19.28 19.12
N LEU A 74 11.72 18.63 19.55
CA LEU A 74 11.28 17.33 19.02
C LEU A 74 9.81 17.36 18.61
N ALA A 75 9.50 16.69 17.50
CA ALA A 75 8.14 16.61 16.94
C ALA A 75 7.25 15.49 17.52
N THR A 76 7.70 14.90 18.62
CA THR A 76 7.02 13.85 19.37
C THR A 76 7.46 13.93 20.82
N ASP A 77 6.83 13.16 21.68
CA ASP A 77 7.09 13.10 23.12
C ASP A 77 7.45 11.67 23.56
N LYS A 78 7.73 11.52 24.86
CA LYS A 78 8.09 10.22 25.46
C LYS A 78 6.96 9.18 25.44
N TYR A 79 5.69 9.59 25.40
CA TYR A 79 4.54 8.67 25.45
C TYR A 79 4.25 8.05 24.09
N ARG A 80 4.47 8.80 23.01
CA ARG A 80 4.30 8.34 21.62
C ARG A 80 5.52 7.58 21.10
N ALA A 81 6.70 7.81 21.67
CA ALA A 81 7.96 7.20 21.23
C ALA A 81 8.70 6.48 22.36
N THR A 82 7.95 5.75 23.20
CA THR A 82 8.45 5.01 24.38
C THR A 82 9.68 4.16 24.10
N LYS A 83 9.70 3.42 22.98
CA LYS A 83 10.82 2.56 22.57
C LYS A 83 12.11 3.31 22.25
N LYS A 84 12.07 4.63 22.07
CA LYS A 84 13.23 5.50 21.77
C LYS A 84 13.61 6.38 22.95
N PHE A 85 12.91 6.21 24.08
CA PHE A 85 13.13 6.97 25.29
C PHE A 85 14.01 6.15 26.24
N HIS A 86 15.25 6.61 26.45
CA HIS A 86 16.26 5.85 27.17
C HIS A 86 17.03 6.72 28.16
N ALA A 87 17.62 6.07 29.15
CA ALA A 87 18.56 6.72 30.06
C ALA A 87 19.76 7.31 29.29
N ASN A 88 20.22 8.47 29.72
CA ASN A 88 21.31 9.21 29.11
C ASN A 88 22.00 10.12 30.14
N ALA A 89 23.33 10.03 30.24
CA ALA A 89 24.07 10.78 31.26
C ALA A 89 24.24 12.28 30.96
N THR A 90 24.11 12.69 29.69
CA THR A 90 24.45 14.03 29.21
C THR A 90 23.25 14.91 28.87
N PHE A 91 22.02 14.38 28.97
CA PHE A 91 20.79 15.12 28.71
C PHE A 91 19.70 14.88 29.75
N HIS A 92 18.79 15.84 29.83
CA HIS A 92 17.48 15.72 30.44
C HIS A 92 16.43 15.80 29.33
N HIS A 93 15.33 15.09 29.51
CA HIS A 93 14.21 15.17 28.59
C HIS A 93 13.03 15.90 29.24
N TYR A 94 12.27 16.62 28.45
CA TYR A 94 11.15 17.44 28.90
C TYR A 94 9.93 17.20 28.03
N SER A 95 8.87 16.65 28.61
CA SER A 95 7.57 16.42 27.95
C SER A 95 6.46 17.12 28.73
N PRO A 96 5.39 17.59 28.08
CA PRO A 96 4.26 18.17 28.79
C PRO A 96 3.58 17.15 29.70
N SER A 97 3.08 17.61 30.85
CA SER A 97 2.31 16.77 31.77
C SER A 97 1.12 16.10 31.07
N SER A 98 0.85 14.84 31.38
CA SER A 98 -0.26 14.10 30.78
C SER A 98 -0.75 12.97 31.68
N PRO A 99 -2.05 12.60 31.62
CA PRO A 99 -2.54 11.36 32.22
C PRO A 99 -1.85 10.09 31.71
N CYS A 100 -1.13 10.14 30.59
CA CYS A 100 -0.30 9.05 30.09
C CYS A 100 0.81 8.61 31.07
N GLU A 101 1.18 9.41 32.08
CA GLU A 101 2.15 9.00 33.13
C GLU A 101 1.70 7.77 33.93
N SER A 102 0.40 7.48 33.95
CA SER A 102 -0.16 6.33 34.67
C SER A 102 -0.14 5.02 33.87
N ASP A 103 0.46 5.03 32.66
CA ASP A 103 0.44 3.93 31.70
C ASP A 103 -0.96 3.29 31.53
N PRO A 104 -1.97 4.09 31.14
CA PRO A 104 -3.35 3.62 31.10
C PRO A 104 -3.61 2.59 29.99
N CYS A 105 -2.86 2.67 28.88
CA CYS A 105 -3.04 1.82 27.70
C CYS A 105 -2.47 0.41 27.91
N LYS A 106 -3.28 -0.62 27.62
CA LYS A 106 -2.94 -2.04 27.81
C LYS A 106 -2.33 -2.65 26.55
N ASN A 107 -1.78 -3.86 26.71
CA ASN A 107 -1.27 -4.69 25.62
C ASN A 107 -0.17 -4.03 24.76
N GLY A 108 0.63 -3.15 25.38
CA GLY A 108 1.72 -2.44 24.73
C GLY A 108 1.28 -1.37 23.73
N ALA A 109 0.01 -0.93 23.79
CA ALA A 109 -0.51 0.18 23.01
C ALA A 109 0.21 1.50 23.35
N ASP A 110 0.30 2.39 22.36
CA ASP A 110 0.94 3.70 22.54
C ASP A 110 -0.08 4.70 23.13
N CYS A 111 0.32 5.44 24.16
CA CYS A 111 -0.52 6.49 24.75
C CYS A 111 -0.31 7.79 23.98
N VAL A 112 -1.39 8.33 23.42
CA VAL A 112 -1.36 9.58 22.65
C VAL A 112 -2.03 10.68 23.46
N PRO A 113 -1.26 11.60 24.04
CA PRO A 113 -1.79 12.69 24.84
C PRO A 113 -2.49 13.74 23.97
N ASP A 114 -3.52 14.36 24.55
CA ASP A 114 -4.12 15.60 24.10
C ASP A 114 -3.84 16.66 25.17
N TYR A 115 -2.84 17.49 24.89
CA TYR A 115 -2.32 18.45 25.85
C TYR A 115 -3.20 19.69 26.02
N GLU A 116 -4.11 19.96 25.08
CA GLU A 116 -5.04 21.09 25.18
C GLU A 116 -6.21 20.73 26.11
N MET A 117 -6.70 19.48 26.03
CA MET A 117 -7.80 18.99 26.85
C MET A 117 -7.35 18.24 28.11
N ASN A 118 -6.04 18.15 28.36
CA ASN A 118 -5.47 17.33 29.44
C ASN A 118 -6.01 15.89 29.44
N SER A 119 -6.13 15.31 28.24
CA SER A 119 -6.70 13.98 28.04
C SER A 119 -5.75 13.10 27.25
N TYR A 120 -6.19 11.88 26.92
CA TYR A 120 -5.40 10.96 26.11
C TYR A 120 -6.31 10.01 25.35
N ARG A 121 -5.73 9.36 24.34
CA ARG A 121 -6.31 8.21 23.67
C ARG A 121 -5.24 7.14 23.47
N CYS A 122 -5.64 5.88 23.52
CA CYS A 122 -4.73 4.79 23.22
C CYS A 122 -4.73 4.49 21.71
N HIS A 123 -3.53 4.38 21.13
CA HIS A 123 -3.31 3.79 19.81
C HIS A 123 -3.06 2.30 19.99
N CYS A 124 -4.11 1.51 19.78
CA CYS A 124 -4.04 0.07 19.96
C CYS A 124 -3.14 -0.60 18.92
N ARG A 125 -2.36 -1.59 19.37
CA ARG A 125 -1.64 -2.50 18.48
C ARG A 125 -2.62 -3.38 17.71
N LEU A 126 -2.16 -3.89 16.57
CA LEU A 126 -2.92 -4.85 15.76
C LEU A 126 -3.43 -6.01 16.64
N GLY A 127 -4.70 -6.36 16.45
CA GLY A 127 -5.37 -7.40 17.22
C GLY A 127 -5.87 -6.97 18.61
N PHE A 128 -5.82 -5.68 18.96
CA PHE A 128 -6.37 -5.15 20.21
C PHE A 128 -7.26 -3.93 19.97
N CYS A 129 -8.26 -3.75 20.84
CA CYS A 129 -9.22 -2.67 20.75
C CYS A 129 -9.86 -2.35 22.11
N GLY A 130 -10.73 -1.32 22.14
CA GLY A 130 -11.27 -0.77 23.39
C GLY A 130 -10.64 0.56 23.74
N THR A 131 -11.22 1.23 24.72
CA THR A 131 -10.77 2.56 25.15
C THR A 131 -9.34 2.53 25.68
N TYR A 132 -8.96 1.43 26.34
CA TYR A 132 -7.62 1.21 26.89
C TYR A 132 -6.88 0.07 26.17
N CYS A 133 -7.36 -0.34 24.99
CA CYS A 133 -6.83 -1.49 24.25
C CYS A 133 -6.83 -2.80 25.06
N GLU A 134 -7.76 -2.93 25.99
CA GLU A 134 -7.88 -4.04 26.93
C GLU A 134 -8.49 -5.30 26.30
N ARG A 135 -9.24 -5.15 25.20
CA ARG A 135 -9.89 -6.25 24.50
C ARG A 135 -9.00 -6.77 23.40
N ARG A 136 -8.92 -8.09 23.29
CA ARG A 136 -8.31 -8.76 22.14
C ARG A 136 -9.34 -8.87 21.02
N GLU A 137 -8.98 -8.42 19.83
CA GLU A 137 -9.73 -8.75 18.63
C GLU A 137 -9.56 -10.26 18.40
N ASN A 138 -10.63 -11.02 18.65
CA ASN A 138 -10.67 -12.38 18.16
C ASN A 138 -10.77 -12.31 16.64
N LYS A 139 -9.97 -13.12 15.96
CA LYS A 139 -9.85 -13.24 14.50
C LYS A 139 -11.14 -13.80 13.88
N SER A 140 -12.26 -13.16 14.16
CA SER A 140 -13.61 -13.52 13.79
C SER A 140 -14.39 -12.25 13.45
N CYS A 141 -15.41 -12.38 12.60
CA CYS A 141 -16.29 -11.27 12.26
C CYS A 141 -16.94 -10.63 13.49
N SER A 142 -17.20 -11.43 14.54
CA SER A 142 -17.70 -10.93 15.82
C SER A 142 -16.67 -10.06 16.55
N GLY A 143 -15.37 -10.38 16.47
CA GLY A 143 -14.30 -9.54 17.02
C GLY A 143 -14.17 -8.22 16.28
N ILE A 144 -14.23 -8.25 14.94
CA ILE A 144 -14.21 -7.03 14.11
C ILE A 144 -15.38 -6.11 14.49
N LYS A 145 -16.60 -6.65 14.57
CA LYS A 145 -17.79 -5.87 15.00
C LYS A 145 -17.71 -5.37 16.44
N LEU A 146 -17.08 -6.13 17.33
CA LEU A 146 -16.88 -5.72 18.72
C LEU A 146 -15.89 -4.54 18.84
N CYS A 147 -14.85 -4.55 18.01
CA CYS A 147 -13.81 -3.52 17.98
C CYS A 147 -14.22 -2.28 17.18
N ASN A 148 -14.98 -2.48 16.09
CA ASN A 148 -15.54 -1.43 15.27
C ASN A 148 -17.03 -1.74 14.98
N PRO A 149 -17.96 -1.25 15.82
CA PRO A 149 -19.40 -1.51 15.64
C PRO A 149 -19.95 -1.02 14.30
N LYS A 150 -19.34 0.02 13.74
CA LYS A 150 -19.69 0.62 12.44
C LYS A 150 -18.99 -0.07 11.26
N ALA A 151 -18.15 -1.07 11.49
CA ALA A 151 -17.49 -1.81 10.42
C ALA A 151 -18.54 -2.29 9.40
N PRO A 152 -18.39 -2.01 8.10
CA PRO A 152 -19.36 -2.47 7.10
C PRO A 152 -19.43 -4.01 7.11
N SER A 153 -20.57 -4.56 6.73
CA SER A 153 -20.63 -5.98 6.42
C SER A 153 -19.82 -6.23 5.14
N GLY A 154 -18.98 -7.25 5.13
CA GLY A 154 -18.10 -7.53 4.00
C GLY A 154 -17.02 -8.56 4.35
N SER A 155 -16.19 -8.89 3.37
CA SER A 155 -15.06 -9.80 3.53
C SER A 155 -13.84 -9.04 4.05
N TYR A 156 -13.30 -9.48 5.19
CA TYR A 156 -12.10 -8.91 5.80
C TYR A 156 -10.95 -9.91 5.73
N VAL A 157 -9.78 -9.48 5.26
CA VAL A 157 -8.55 -10.26 5.38
C VAL A 157 -8.04 -10.07 6.80
N ILE A 158 -8.01 -11.16 7.55
CA ILE A 158 -7.38 -11.18 8.86
C ILE A 158 -5.93 -11.60 8.62
N ASP A 159 -4.98 -10.71 8.94
CA ASP A 159 -3.54 -10.96 8.92
C ASP A 159 -3.06 -11.26 10.36
N PRO A 160 -2.89 -12.54 10.73
CA PRO A 160 -2.54 -12.99 12.06
C PRO A 160 -1.23 -12.52 12.65
N ASP A 161 -0.23 -12.27 11.80
CA ASP A 161 1.17 -12.11 12.18
C ASP A 161 1.74 -10.74 11.80
N GLY A 162 1.04 -9.98 10.95
CA GLY A 162 1.42 -8.61 10.60
C GLY A 162 2.72 -8.53 9.82
N GLU A 163 3.20 -9.66 9.28
CA GLU A 163 4.42 -9.73 8.48
C GLU A 163 4.14 -9.62 6.97
N GLY A 164 2.88 -9.44 6.54
CA GLY A 164 2.54 -9.30 5.11
C GLY A 164 3.11 -10.45 4.26
N GLY A 165 3.29 -11.62 4.88
CA GLY A 165 4.23 -12.64 4.47
C GLY A 165 3.70 -13.60 3.41
N THR A 166 3.17 -13.11 2.29
CA THR A 166 3.08 -13.85 1.01
C THR A 166 2.84 -12.94 -0.21
N MET A 167 3.22 -11.65 -0.19
CA MET A 167 2.75 -10.73 -1.24
C MET A 167 3.64 -10.51 -2.47
N ARG A 168 4.88 -11.03 -2.56
CA ARG A 168 5.71 -10.74 -3.76
C ARG A 168 5.28 -11.44 -5.05
N ALA A 169 4.49 -12.51 -4.96
CA ALA A 169 3.90 -13.15 -6.14
C ALA A 169 2.41 -12.81 -6.32
N MET A 170 1.78 -12.15 -5.33
CA MET A 170 0.32 -11.90 -5.28
C MET A 170 -0.05 -10.42 -5.55
N GLU A 171 0.83 -9.46 -5.26
CA GLU A 171 0.57 -8.03 -5.53
C GLU A 171 0.35 -7.74 -7.01
N ASP A 172 0.98 -8.52 -7.89
CA ASP A 172 0.86 -8.31 -9.33
C ASP A 172 -0.24 -9.17 -9.97
N SER A 173 -0.68 -10.30 -9.38
CA SER A 173 -1.62 -11.22 -10.04
C SER A 173 -3.01 -10.60 -10.28
N SER A 174 -3.51 -10.72 -11.50
CA SER A 174 -4.88 -10.29 -11.83
C SER A 174 -5.92 -11.40 -11.66
N LEU A 175 -5.52 -12.67 -11.66
CA LEU A 175 -6.37 -13.80 -11.29
C LEU A 175 -5.50 -14.89 -10.66
N TYR A 176 -5.70 -15.13 -9.36
CA TYR A 176 -4.97 -16.14 -8.59
C TYR A 176 -5.95 -16.95 -7.75
N ARG A 177 -5.79 -18.28 -7.77
CA ARG A 177 -6.62 -19.20 -6.99
C ARG A 177 -5.71 -20.02 -6.10
N ASN A 178 -5.84 -19.87 -4.77
CA ASN A 178 -5.09 -20.72 -3.87
C ASN A 178 -5.74 -22.12 -3.80
N PRO A 179 -5.02 -23.19 -4.15
CA PRO A 179 -5.54 -24.56 -4.04
C PRO A 179 -5.86 -24.99 -2.59
N THR A 180 -5.32 -24.32 -1.56
CA THR A 180 -5.67 -24.58 -0.15
C THR A 180 -6.95 -23.88 0.31
N GLY A 181 -7.47 -22.94 -0.49
CA GLY A 181 -8.74 -22.24 -0.24
C GLY A 181 -8.66 -21.05 0.71
N ASP A 182 -7.47 -20.70 1.22
CA ASP A 182 -7.33 -19.65 2.24
C ASP A 182 -7.52 -18.23 1.69
N PHE A 183 -7.24 -18.01 0.38
CA PHE A 183 -7.36 -16.70 -0.28
C PHE A 183 -7.34 -16.84 -1.82
N SER A 184 -8.08 -16.01 -2.56
CA SER A 184 -8.05 -15.96 -4.03
C SER A 184 -8.27 -14.52 -4.51
N VAL A 185 -7.62 -14.15 -5.62
CA VAL A 185 -7.65 -12.81 -6.21
C VAL A 185 -8.33 -12.87 -7.58
N GLY A 186 -9.15 -11.87 -7.89
CA GLY A 186 -9.72 -11.67 -9.22
C GLY A 186 -9.93 -10.18 -9.50
N ASP A 187 -8.96 -9.55 -10.16
CA ASP A 187 -9.03 -8.17 -10.65
C ASP A 187 -9.56 -8.16 -12.09
N PHE A 188 -10.89 -8.06 -12.23
CA PHE A 188 -11.58 -8.07 -13.51
C PHE A 188 -11.86 -6.65 -14.02
N GLN A 189 -11.30 -6.32 -15.18
CA GLN A 189 -11.56 -5.07 -15.87
C GLN A 189 -12.88 -5.15 -16.65
N ARG A 190 -13.69 -4.10 -16.50
CA ARG A 190 -14.95 -3.95 -17.22
C ARG A 190 -14.72 -3.44 -18.64
N ASN A 191 -15.24 -4.17 -19.62
CA ASN A 191 -15.43 -3.71 -20.99
C ASN A 191 -16.91 -3.37 -21.21
N PRO A 192 -17.28 -2.06 -21.17
CA PRO A 192 -18.66 -1.61 -21.31
C PRO A 192 -19.22 -2.00 -22.67
N SER A 193 -20.48 -2.38 -22.72
CA SER A 193 -21.20 -2.72 -23.95
C SER A 193 -20.47 -3.72 -24.86
N HIS A 194 -19.87 -4.76 -24.27
CA HIS A 194 -19.20 -5.83 -25.00
C HIS A 194 -19.66 -7.19 -24.49
N TYR A 195 -19.58 -8.19 -25.36
CA TYR A 195 -19.92 -9.57 -25.07
C TYR A 195 -18.95 -10.52 -25.75
N LEU A 196 -18.50 -11.54 -25.01
CA LEU A 196 -17.68 -12.61 -25.54
C LEU A 196 -18.55 -13.82 -25.93
N TRP A 197 -18.69 -14.07 -27.23
CA TRP A 197 -19.56 -15.09 -27.82
C TRP A 197 -18.92 -16.49 -27.79
N VAL A 198 -18.83 -17.08 -26.59
CA VAL A 198 -18.26 -18.41 -26.37
C VAL A 198 -19.21 -19.30 -25.56
N LYS A 199 -18.91 -20.60 -25.50
CA LYS A 199 -19.69 -21.54 -24.69
C LYS A 199 -19.54 -21.16 -23.21
N LYS A 200 -20.68 -20.94 -22.56
CA LYS A 200 -20.80 -20.62 -21.14
C LYS A 200 -20.48 -21.87 -20.32
N ILE A 201 -19.75 -21.71 -19.22
CA ILE A 201 -19.57 -22.73 -18.21
C ILE A 201 -20.90 -22.92 -17.48
N THR A 202 -21.43 -21.82 -16.96
CA THR A 202 -22.71 -21.75 -16.26
C THR A 202 -23.29 -20.34 -16.38
N SER A 203 -24.56 -20.20 -16.02
CA SER A 203 -25.25 -18.91 -15.95
C SER A 203 -26.07 -18.84 -14.67
N SER A 204 -25.98 -17.70 -13.98
CA SER A 204 -26.59 -17.47 -12.68
C SER A 204 -27.16 -16.07 -12.60
N MET A 205 -28.19 -15.86 -11.77
CA MET A 205 -28.68 -14.52 -11.43
C MET A 205 -27.95 -14.03 -10.17
N VAL A 206 -27.46 -12.80 -10.18
CA VAL A 206 -26.64 -12.20 -9.10
C VAL A 206 -27.13 -10.80 -8.74
N GLU A 207 -26.83 -10.31 -7.54
CA GLU A 207 -27.27 -8.97 -7.12
C GLU A 207 -26.39 -7.88 -7.74
N ASP A 208 -25.09 -8.14 -7.87
CA ASP A 208 -24.14 -7.19 -8.43
C ASP A 208 -22.93 -7.85 -9.15
N GLN A 209 -21.96 -7.01 -9.54
CA GLN A 209 -20.74 -7.44 -10.23
C GLN A 209 -19.81 -8.29 -9.33
N LEU A 210 -19.77 -8.00 -8.03
CA LEU A 210 -18.89 -8.70 -7.09
C LEU A 210 -19.34 -10.15 -6.93
N ASP A 211 -20.64 -10.39 -6.84
CA ASP A 211 -21.20 -11.75 -6.82
C ASP A 211 -20.77 -12.57 -8.04
N CYS A 212 -20.89 -12.01 -9.25
CA CYS A 212 -20.45 -12.68 -10.48
C CYS A 212 -18.93 -12.93 -10.48
N THR A 213 -18.17 -11.99 -9.92
CA THR A 213 -16.72 -12.11 -9.74
C THR A 213 -16.38 -13.27 -8.81
N PHE A 214 -17.04 -13.39 -7.66
CA PHE A 214 -16.83 -14.50 -6.72
C PHE A 214 -17.20 -15.85 -7.33
N LEU A 215 -18.30 -15.91 -8.09
CA LEU A 215 -18.67 -17.11 -8.84
C LEU A 215 -17.56 -17.52 -9.82
N CYS A 216 -16.95 -16.55 -10.52
CA CYS A 216 -15.84 -16.83 -11.44
C CYS A 216 -14.57 -17.27 -10.69
N VAL A 217 -14.18 -16.57 -9.63
CA VAL A 217 -12.99 -16.93 -8.85
C VAL A 217 -13.14 -18.33 -8.24
N GLY A 218 -14.34 -18.64 -7.71
CA GLY A 218 -14.66 -19.94 -7.14
C GLY A 218 -14.80 -21.08 -8.15
N GLU A 219 -14.99 -20.79 -9.45
CA GLU A 219 -15.00 -21.78 -10.52
C GLU A 219 -13.60 -21.93 -11.14
N PRO A 220 -12.89 -23.06 -10.93
CA PRO A 220 -11.51 -23.23 -11.39
C PRO A 220 -11.33 -23.07 -12.90
N LYS A 221 -12.38 -23.34 -13.69
CA LYS A 221 -12.33 -23.22 -15.14
C LYS A 221 -12.65 -21.82 -15.66
N CYS A 222 -13.11 -20.90 -14.81
CA CYS A 222 -13.52 -19.57 -15.24
C CYS A 222 -12.30 -18.67 -15.47
N TYR A 223 -12.30 -17.93 -16.58
CA TYR A 223 -11.27 -16.92 -16.88
C TYR A 223 -11.87 -15.54 -17.10
N SER A 224 -13.14 -15.45 -17.49
CA SER A 224 -13.84 -14.19 -17.70
C SER A 224 -15.35 -14.43 -17.56
N PHE A 225 -16.14 -13.36 -17.55
CA PHE A 225 -17.59 -13.48 -17.55
C PHE A 225 -18.26 -12.39 -18.36
N ASN A 226 -19.46 -12.68 -18.86
CA ASN A 226 -20.39 -11.66 -19.35
C ASN A 226 -21.43 -11.38 -18.26
N MET A 227 -21.80 -10.12 -18.07
CA MET A 227 -22.85 -9.71 -17.14
C MET A 227 -23.86 -8.82 -17.86
N ALA A 228 -25.15 -9.02 -17.63
CA ALA A 228 -26.18 -8.16 -18.22
C ALA A 228 -25.96 -6.71 -17.80
N ALA A 229 -26.16 -5.78 -18.73
CA ALA A 229 -26.07 -4.34 -18.47
C ALA A 229 -27.23 -3.83 -17.60
N TYR A 230 -28.34 -4.57 -17.58
CA TYR A 230 -29.56 -4.21 -16.89
C TYR A 230 -30.08 -5.41 -16.10
N PRO A 231 -30.66 -5.19 -14.91
CA PRO A 231 -31.23 -6.25 -14.09
C PRO A 231 -32.59 -6.71 -14.63
N ASP A 232 -33.06 -7.86 -14.15
CA ASP A 232 -34.40 -8.37 -14.37
C ASP A 232 -35.45 -7.64 -13.52
N SER A 233 -36.70 -8.11 -13.57
CA SER A 233 -37.81 -7.53 -12.80
C SER A 233 -37.65 -7.65 -11.27
N LYS A 234 -36.72 -8.47 -10.78
CA LYS A 234 -36.40 -8.63 -9.36
C LYS A 234 -35.15 -7.87 -8.94
N GLY A 235 -34.52 -7.13 -9.86
CA GLY A 235 -33.28 -6.40 -9.58
C GLY A 235 -32.01 -7.24 -9.70
N LEU A 236 -32.07 -8.45 -10.26
CA LEU A 236 -30.93 -9.35 -10.40
C LEU A 236 -30.35 -9.31 -11.81
N TYR A 237 -29.02 -9.39 -11.93
CA TYR A 237 -28.31 -9.40 -13.19
C TYR A 237 -27.98 -10.82 -13.64
N LEU A 238 -28.09 -11.09 -14.94
CA LEU A 238 -27.63 -12.35 -15.51
C LEU A 238 -26.10 -12.34 -15.63
N CYS A 239 -25.44 -13.28 -14.95
CA CYS A 239 -24.01 -13.54 -14.96
C CYS A 239 -23.71 -14.83 -15.73
N GLU A 240 -22.73 -14.79 -16.63
CA GLU A 240 -22.35 -15.92 -17.48
C GLU A 240 -20.84 -16.18 -17.40
N LEU A 241 -20.43 -17.26 -16.76
CA LEU A 241 -19.02 -17.62 -16.58
C LEU A 241 -18.44 -18.26 -17.83
N LEU A 242 -17.21 -17.92 -18.20
CA LEU A 242 -16.58 -18.33 -19.45
C LEU A 242 -15.21 -18.97 -19.20
N ALA A 243 -14.90 -20.02 -19.97
CA ALA A 243 -13.63 -20.77 -19.85
C ALA A 243 -12.46 -20.17 -20.64
N THR A 244 -12.62 -18.94 -21.12
CA THR A 244 -11.62 -18.20 -21.89
C THR A 244 -11.84 -16.71 -21.65
N ASP A 245 -11.11 -15.85 -22.33
CA ASP A 245 -11.07 -14.41 -22.13
C ASP A 245 -11.02 -13.68 -23.48
N LYS A 246 -11.13 -12.35 -23.44
CA LYS A 246 -11.13 -11.52 -24.66
C LYS A 246 -9.83 -11.60 -25.47
N TYR A 247 -8.68 -11.87 -24.84
CA TYR A 247 -7.37 -11.89 -25.51
C TYR A 247 -7.15 -13.19 -26.29
N ARG A 248 -7.65 -14.31 -25.75
CA ARG A 248 -7.58 -15.63 -26.41
C ARG A 248 -8.65 -15.82 -27.47
N ALA A 249 -9.78 -15.11 -27.35
CA ALA A 249 -10.93 -15.24 -28.23
C ALA A 249 -11.35 -13.91 -28.88
N THR A 250 -10.37 -13.07 -29.24
CA THR A 250 -10.56 -11.72 -29.82
C THR A 250 -11.59 -11.67 -30.96
N LYS A 251 -11.56 -12.65 -31.88
CA LYS A 251 -12.51 -12.73 -33.01
C LYS A 251 -13.97 -12.94 -32.63
N LYS A 252 -14.25 -13.33 -31.38
CA LYS A 252 -15.60 -13.57 -30.83
C LYS A 252 -16.00 -12.48 -29.83
N PHE A 253 -15.15 -11.49 -29.63
CA PHE A 253 -15.36 -10.38 -28.73
C PHE A 253 -15.95 -9.21 -29.53
N HIS A 254 -17.21 -8.89 -29.28
CA HIS A 254 -17.95 -7.92 -30.07
C HIS A 254 -18.73 -6.96 -29.18
N VAL A 255 -19.06 -5.80 -29.74
CA VAL A 255 -19.95 -4.82 -29.12
C VAL A 255 -21.33 -5.46 -28.91
N ASN A 256 -21.91 -5.22 -27.75
CA ASN A 256 -23.24 -5.68 -27.38
C ASN A 256 -23.86 -4.68 -26.37
N ALA A 257 -25.00 -4.10 -26.72
CA ALA A 257 -25.62 -3.06 -25.89
C ALA A 257 -26.22 -3.57 -24.57
N THR A 258 -26.51 -4.87 -24.48
CA THR A 258 -27.23 -5.46 -23.34
C THR A 258 -26.33 -6.18 -22.36
N PHE A 259 -25.02 -6.24 -22.61
CA PHE A 259 -24.05 -6.89 -21.73
C PHE A 259 -22.77 -6.06 -21.56
N HIS A 260 -22.08 -6.36 -20.47
CA HIS A 260 -20.71 -5.95 -20.20
C HIS A 260 -19.86 -7.19 -20.07
N HIS A 261 -18.63 -7.12 -20.56
CA HIS A 261 -17.69 -8.21 -20.45
C HIS A 261 -16.62 -7.87 -19.42
N TYR A 262 -16.14 -8.87 -18.69
CA TYR A 262 -15.18 -8.72 -17.63
C TYR A 262 -14.06 -9.73 -17.79
N SER A 263 -12.84 -9.26 -18.04
CA SER A 263 -11.64 -10.09 -18.16
C SER A 263 -10.58 -9.62 -17.16
N PRO A 264 -9.71 -10.50 -16.64
CA PRO A 264 -8.64 -10.08 -15.75
C PRO A 264 -7.70 -9.08 -16.42
N SER A 265 -7.19 -8.15 -15.63
CA SER A 265 -6.17 -7.18 -16.05
C SER A 265 -4.97 -7.88 -16.67
N SER A 266 -4.43 -7.36 -17.77
CA SER A 266 -3.26 -7.96 -18.42
C SER A 266 -2.49 -6.95 -19.28
N PRO A 267 -1.16 -7.11 -19.41
CA PRO A 267 -0.39 -6.32 -20.38
C PRO A 267 -0.82 -6.54 -21.85
N CYS A 268 -1.62 -7.58 -22.13
CA CYS A 268 -2.21 -7.80 -23.45
C CYS A 268 -3.13 -6.65 -23.92
N GLU A 269 -3.60 -5.76 -23.03
CA GLU A 269 -4.37 -4.55 -23.41
C GLU A 269 -3.60 -3.60 -24.34
N SER A 270 -2.27 -3.66 -24.32
CA SER A 270 -1.40 -2.83 -25.15
C SER A 270 -1.15 -3.38 -26.57
N ASP A 271 -1.82 -4.48 -26.94
CA ASP A 271 -1.61 -5.22 -28.18
C ASP A 271 -0.11 -5.43 -28.52
N PRO A 272 0.67 -6.05 -27.61
CA PRO A 272 2.13 -6.14 -27.76
C PRO A 272 2.56 -7.07 -28.91
N CYS A 273 1.74 -8.06 -29.25
CA CYS A 273 2.06 -9.09 -30.24
C CYS A 273 1.88 -8.59 -31.68
N LYS A 274 2.90 -8.77 -32.52
CA LYS A 274 2.94 -8.30 -33.91
C LYS A 274 2.41 -9.35 -34.89
N ASN A 275 2.17 -8.92 -36.13
CA ASN A 275 1.83 -9.77 -37.26
C ASN A 275 0.60 -10.67 -37.04
N GLY A 276 -0.40 -10.15 -36.30
CA GLY A 276 -1.64 -10.85 -36.01
C GLY A 276 -1.49 -12.08 -35.11
N ALA A 277 -0.41 -12.15 -34.32
CA ALA A 277 -0.21 -13.17 -33.30
C ALA A 277 -1.22 -13.04 -32.16
N ASP A 278 -1.54 -14.15 -31.50
CA ASP A 278 -2.49 -14.13 -30.38
C ASP A 278 -1.73 -13.79 -29.07
N CYS A 279 -2.22 -12.83 -28.30
CA CYS A 279 -1.68 -12.55 -26.96
C CYS A 279 -2.27 -13.54 -25.94
N VAL A 280 -1.40 -14.27 -25.24
CA VAL A 280 -1.79 -15.28 -24.27
C VAL A 280 -1.38 -14.78 -22.88
N PRO A 281 -2.33 -14.31 -22.06
CA PRO A 281 -2.02 -13.80 -20.73
C PRO A 281 -1.68 -14.92 -19.76
N ASP A 282 -0.80 -14.58 -18.82
CA ASP A 282 -0.49 -15.31 -17.59
C ASP A 282 -0.92 -14.41 -16.43
N TYR A 283 -2.08 -14.73 -15.86
CA TYR A 283 -2.74 -13.89 -14.86
C TYR A 283 -2.16 -14.05 -13.45
N GLU A 284 -1.43 -15.14 -13.19
CA GLU A 284 -0.77 -15.36 -11.90
C GLU A 284 0.48 -14.50 -11.80
N MET A 285 1.23 -14.35 -12.90
CA MET A 285 2.43 -13.50 -12.93
C MET A 285 2.19 -12.10 -13.53
N ASN A 286 0.95 -11.79 -13.92
CA ASN A 286 0.58 -10.58 -14.66
C ASN A 286 1.49 -10.29 -15.85
N SER A 287 1.75 -11.35 -16.60
CA SER A 287 2.61 -11.34 -17.77
C SER A 287 1.87 -11.88 -18.98
N TYR A 288 2.55 -12.02 -20.10
CA TYR A 288 1.97 -12.56 -21.32
C TYR A 288 3.03 -13.22 -22.18
N ARG A 289 2.56 -14.02 -23.13
CA ARG A 289 3.37 -14.53 -24.24
C ARG A 289 2.63 -14.40 -25.56
N CYS A 290 3.36 -14.14 -26.63
CA CYS A 290 2.79 -14.11 -27.96
C CYS A 290 2.79 -15.51 -28.59
N ARG A 291 1.63 -15.95 -29.08
CA ARG A 291 1.52 -17.17 -29.89
C ARG A 291 1.58 -16.79 -31.36
N CYS A 292 2.78 -16.91 -31.93
CA CYS A 292 3.05 -16.53 -33.31
C CYS A 292 2.27 -17.36 -34.32
N LYS A 293 1.86 -16.69 -35.41
CA LYS A 293 1.31 -17.37 -36.59
C LYS A 293 2.44 -18.02 -37.38
N LEU A 294 2.08 -18.98 -38.24
CA LEU A 294 3.04 -19.69 -39.08
C LEU A 294 3.87 -18.69 -39.90
N GLY A 295 5.20 -18.86 -39.88
CA GLY A 295 6.15 -18.00 -40.57
C GLY A 295 6.54 -16.73 -39.83
N PHE A 296 6.18 -16.59 -38.54
CA PHE A 296 6.65 -15.52 -37.67
C PHE A 296 7.26 -16.06 -36.38
N CYS A 297 8.37 -15.46 -35.94
CA CYS A 297 9.09 -15.83 -34.73
C CYS A 297 9.57 -14.58 -33.96
N GLY A 298 10.10 -14.78 -32.74
CA GLY A 298 10.52 -13.70 -31.84
C GLY A 298 9.59 -13.55 -30.65
N THR A 299 10.03 -12.78 -29.65
CA THR A 299 9.28 -12.58 -28.39
C THR A 299 7.92 -11.92 -28.65
N TYR A 300 7.86 -11.03 -29.64
CA TYR A 300 6.65 -10.32 -30.06
C TYR A 300 6.16 -10.76 -31.44
N CYS A 301 6.68 -11.88 -31.97
CA CYS A 301 6.38 -12.38 -33.32
C CYS A 301 6.71 -11.37 -34.44
N GLU A 302 7.72 -10.54 -34.21
CA GLU A 302 8.12 -9.42 -35.08
C GLU A 302 8.92 -9.85 -36.32
N ARG A 303 9.59 -11.01 -36.27
CA ARG A 303 10.44 -11.51 -37.36
C ARG A 303 9.68 -12.45 -38.26
N ARG A 304 9.79 -12.26 -39.58
CA ARG A 304 9.27 -13.18 -40.59
C ARG A 304 10.32 -14.24 -40.91
N GLU A 305 9.96 -15.50 -40.78
CA GLU A 305 10.86 -16.64 -41.00
C GLU A 305 10.22 -17.64 -41.97
N ASN A 306 11.00 -18.15 -42.92
CA ASN A 306 10.52 -19.11 -43.92
C ASN A 306 10.49 -20.57 -43.40
N LYS A 307 10.91 -20.82 -42.15
CA LYS A 307 10.97 -22.14 -41.51
C LYS A 307 10.24 -22.15 -40.15
N SER A 308 9.96 -23.34 -39.62
CA SER A 308 9.34 -23.51 -38.31
C SER A 308 10.27 -22.99 -37.20
N CYS A 309 9.74 -22.24 -36.22
CA CYS A 309 10.52 -21.71 -35.11
C CYS A 309 11.19 -22.80 -34.25
N SER A 310 10.76 -24.07 -34.39
CA SER A 310 11.37 -25.24 -33.75
C SER A 310 12.77 -25.58 -34.27
N ASP A 311 13.13 -25.11 -35.46
CA ASP A 311 14.36 -25.51 -36.15
C ASP A 311 15.53 -24.55 -35.86
N ILE A 312 15.29 -23.50 -35.07
CA ILE A 312 16.28 -22.48 -34.70
C ILE A 312 16.72 -22.74 -33.26
N LYS A 313 17.73 -23.60 -33.07
CA LYS A 313 18.47 -23.70 -31.81
C LYS A 313 19.32 -22.43 -31.60
N LEU A 314 18.70 -21.34 -31.15
CA LEU A 314 19.38 -20.17 -30.60
C LEU A 314 18.39 -19.38 -29.73
N TYR A 315 18.14 -19.82 -28.49
CA TYR A 315 18.50 -19.09 -27.26
C TYR A 315 17.93 -19.75 -25.98
N ASN A 316 18.62 -19.45 -24.89
CA ASN A 316 18.72 -20.11 -23.58
C ASN A 316 17.50 -19.88 -22.65
N PRO A 317 16.96 -20.90 -21.94
CA PRO A 317 15.73 -20.80 -21.11
C PRO A 317 15.89 -20.08 -19.76
N LYS A 318 16.87 -19.18 -19.61
CA LYS A 318 17.05 -18.34 -18.41
C LYS A 318 17.49 -16.94 -18.81
N ALA A 319 16.54 -15.99 -18.83
CA ALA A 319 16.84 -14.57 -18.70
C ALA A 319 15.85 -13.98 -17.67
N PRO A 320 16.35 -13.39 -16.56
CA PRO A 320 15.53 -12.70 -15.57
C PRO A 320 15.11 -11.31 -16.06
N SER A 321 14.12 -10.75 -15.35
CA SER A 321 13.60 -9.39 -15.44
C SER A 321 14.69 -8.32 -15.52
N VAL A 322 14.52 -7.36 -16.44
CA VAL A 322 15.15 -6.05 -16.31
C VAL A 322 14.08 -4.97 -16.47
N SER A 323 13.96 -4.22 -15.39
CA SER A 323 13.25 -2.97 -15.15
C SER A 323 13.42 -1.92 -16.25
N SER A 324 12.36 -1.12 -16.46
CA SER A 324 12.42 0.19 -17.11
C SER A 324 13.54 1.08 -16.53
N PRO A 325 14.04 2.02 -17.33
CA PRO A 325 14.04 3.43 -16.94
C PRO A 325 13.38 4.28 -18.04
N MET A 326 12.39 5.10 -17.72
CA MET A 326 12.52 6.54 -17.40
C MET A 326 13.32 7.36 -18.42
N PHE A 327 12.61 8.35 -18.96
CA PHE A 327 13.10 9.53 -19.66
C PHE A 327 14.32 10.17 -18.97
N ASP A 328 15.35 10.50 -19.75
CA ASP A 328 16.11 11.73 -19.55
C ASP A 328 16.54 12.33 -20.90
N ASP A 329 16.36 13.64 -21.00
CA ASP A 329 16.69 14.50 -22.13
C ASP A 329 18.18 14.91 -22.04
N ARG A 330 18.73 15.31 -23.20
CA ARG A 330 20.09 15.86 -23.43
C ARG A 330 21.24 14.85 -23.49
N ALA A 331 21.75 14.64 -24.69
CA ALA A 331 22.92 15.39 -25.19
C ALA A 331 23.23 15.03 -26.65
N ASN A 332 23.75 16.03 -27.34
CA ASN A 332 23.98 16.16 -28.77
C ASN A 332 25.44 15.79 -29.11
N PHE A 333 25.75 15.62 -30.41
CA PHE A 333 27.07 15.46 -31.05
C PHE A 333 27.75 14.07 -30.93
N LYS A 334 28.35 13.46 -31.97
CA LYS A 334 28.90 13.93 -33.26
C LYS A 334 28.93 12.77 -34.28
N HIS A 335 28.72 13.11 -35.54
CA HIS A 335 29.25 12.39 -36.70
C HIS A 335 30.78 12.36 -36.64
N GLU A 336 31.39 11.23 -37.00
CA GLU A 336 32.59 11.21 -37.84
C GLU A 336 32.71 9.85 -38.56
N ASN A 337 32.92 9.95 -39.86
CA ASN A 337 33.22 8.91 -40.84
C ASN A 337 34.75 8.75 -40.93
N GLU A 338 35.18 7.79 -41.75
CA GLU A 338 36.55 7.52 -42.26
C GLU A 338 37.35 6.50 -41.44
N SER A 339 37.57 5.25 -41.88
CA SER A 339 38.19 4.67 -43.09
C SER A 339 39.68 4.37 -42.94
N GLY A 340 40.04 3.14 -43.33
CA GLY A 340 41.41 2.62 -43.48
C GLY A 340 41.88 1.75 -42.32
N SER A 341 42.69 0.71 -42.46
CA SER A 341 43.24 -0.08 -43.58
C SER A 341 44.13 -1.15 -42.92
N ASN A 342 44.61 -2.13 -43.71
CA ASN A 342 45.71 -3.08 -43.46
C ASN A 342 45.21 -4.41 -42.82
N ILE A 343 45.35 -5.59 -43.44
CA ILE A 343 46.29 -6.14 -44.44
C ILE A 343 45.56 -7.10 -45.38
#